data_AF-A0A7W1BZR7-F1
#
_entry.id   AF-A0A7W1BZR7-F1
#
_cell.length_a   1.000
_cell.length_b   1.000
_cell.length_c   1.000
_cell.angle_alpha   90.00
_cell.angle_beta   90.00
_cell.angle_gamma   90.00
#
_symmetry.space_group_name_H-M   'P 1'
#
loop_
_entity.id
_entity.type
_entity.pdbx_description
1 polymer ?
#
loop_
_entity_poly.entity_id
_entity_poly.type
_entity_poly.pdbx_seq_one_letter_code
_entity_poly.pdbx_strand_id
1 'polypeptide(L)'
;PTPTPTPTPTPTPTLTPTPTPTPTPTPVTLQFSAASHSVVEDCTSVTVTVTRSGPVTGAATVDYSTANATASDRSDYTTALGTLGFADGETSKTFDLLINEDSYVEGTETATIMLSNPAGAILGNPSTATLEIVDDASEPATNPIDQAQNFACQNYHDFLNRQPDAAGLAFWTNQITQCGTDAQCIEIKRINVSAAFFLSIEFQETEYLVYRFHQTAFGTGPLLRMRDFLADTQEIGRGVVVGATGWEQQLEANKQAYANAFAARPQFVEQYPASLTAAQFMDALNANTLDPQNPGTGGSLSQSERDQLVVDLVSGAKTRAQVVRAVAEDPDFRAREFNRAFVYMQYIGYLRRNADDPPDNILDGYNFWLGRLNSFNGNFVQAEMVKAFIVSIEYRRRFAN
;
A
#
# COMPACT_ATOMS: atom_id res chain seq x y z
N PRO A 1 28.08 -21.63 -98.38
CA PRO A 1 26.95 -21.97 -97.50
C PRO A 1 27.42 -22.13 -96.05
N THR A 2 27.23 -21.08 -95.25
CA THR A 2 27.59 -21.01 -93.82
C THR A 2 26.59 -21.84 -93.00
N PRO A 3 27.02 -22.67 -92.03
CA PRO A 3 26.12 -23.53 -91.27
C PRO A 3 25.16 -22.72 -90.38
N THR A 4 23.90 -23.15 -90.34
CA THR A 4 22.84 -22.58 -89.50
C THR A 4 23.15 -22.82 -88.02
N PRO A 5 23.10 -21.79 -87.15
CA PRO A 5 23.33 -21.96 -85.72
C PRO A 5 22.22 -22.78 -85.06
N THR A 6 22.62 -23.71 -84.18
CA THR A 6 21.70 -24.51 -83.34
C THR A 6 21.12 -23.62 -82.24
N PRO A 7 19.79 -23.64 -81.99
CA PRO A 7 19.20 -22.84 -80.93
C PRO A 7 19.66 -23.32 -79.55
N THR A 8 20.17 -22.39 -78.74
CA THR A 8 20.51 -22.62 -77.34
C THR A 8 19.23 -22.91 -76.53
N PRO A 9 19.18 -23.98 -75.71
CA PRO A 9 18.03 -24.25 -74.87
C PRO A 9 17.81 -23.12 -73.85
N THR A 10 16.59 -22.60 -73.79
CA THR A 10 16.16 -21.64 -72.76
C THR A 10 16.26 -22.28 -71.38
N PRO A 11 16.96 -21.69 -70.40
CA PRO A 11 17.05 -22.25 -69.06
C PRO A 11 15.66 -22.27 -68.42
N THR A 12 15.26 -23.43 -67.88
CA THR A 12 14.06 -23.56 -67.05
C THR A 12 14.21 -22.68 -65.80
N PRO A 13 13.23 -21.80 -65.49
CA PRO A 13 13.32 -20.98 -64.27
C PRO A 13 13.33 -21.88 -63.04
N THR A 14 14.40 -21.80 -62.26
CA THR A 14 14.48 -22.42 -60.93
C THR A 14 13.40 -21.79 -60.05
N LEU A 15 12.50 -22.60 -59.49
CA LEU A 15 11.50 -22.13 -58.53
C LEU A 15 12.23 -21.49 -57.35
N THR A 16 12.02 -20.19 -57.13
CA THR A 16 12.49 -19.50 -55.93
C THR A 16 11.87 -20.19 -54.71
N PRO A 17 12.66 -20.67 -53.73
CA PRO A 17 12.09 -21.26 -52.52
C PRO A 17 11.19 -20.22 -51.86
N THR A 18 9.93 -20.60 -51.58
CA THR A 18 9.03 -19.78 -50.78
C THR A 18 9.70 -19.52 -49.43
N PRO A 19 9.87 -18.26 -48.99
CA PRO A 19 10.48 -17.98 -47.69
C PRO A 19 9.67 -18.70 -46.61
N THR A 20 10.34 -19.54 -45.82
CA THR A 20 9.74 -20.15 -44.63
C THR A 20 9.24 -19.01 -43.74
N PRO A 21 7.95 -18.96 -43.35
CA PRO A 21 7.48 -17.91 -42.45
C PRO A 21 8.27 -17.98 -41.15
N THR A 22 8.95 -16.89 -40.81
CA THR A 22 9.58 -16.74 -39.49
C THR A 22 8.48 -16.89 -38.44
N PRO A 23 8.62 -17.77 -37.44
CA PRO A 23 7.61 -17.92 -36.41
C PRO A 23 7.44 -16.58 -35.69
N THR A 24 6.21 -16.08 -35.61
CA THR A 24 5.88 -14.89 -34.83
C THR A 24 6.31 -15.14 -33.38
N PRO A 25 7.14 -14.26 -32.78
CA PRO A 25 7.55 -14.46 -31.40
C PRO A 25 6.32 -14.49 -30.48
N THR A 26 6.23 -15.53 -29.65
CA THR A 26 5.17 -15.64 -28.66
C THR A 26 5.28 -14.48 -27.68
N PRO A 27 4.23 -13.64 -27.51
CA PRO A 27 4.28 -12.52 -26.59
C PRO A 27 4.38 -13.03 -25.15
N VAL A 28 5.06 -12.25 -24.30
CA VAL A 28 5.01 -12.43 -22.83
C VAL A 28 3.70 -11.82 -22.35
N THR A 29 2.84 -12.61 -21.70
CA THR A 29 1.54 -12.13 -21.22
C THR A 29 1.43 -12.25 -19.71
N LEU A 30 0.84 -11.24 -19.06
CA LEU A 30 0.47 -11.26 -17.65
C LEU A 30 -1.07 -11.26 -17.52
N GLN A 31 -1.62 -12.24 -16.81
CA GLN A 31 -3.07 -12.42 -16.67
C GLN A 31 -3.44 -13.06 -15.33
N PHE A 32 -4.66 -12.85 -14.87
CA PHE A 32 -5.18 -13.62 -13.74
C PHE A 32 -5.27 -15.10 -14.10
N SER A 33 -5.03 -15.95 -13.10
CA SER A 33 -5.19 -17.41 -13.21
C SER A 33 -6.65 -17.85 -13.33
N ALA A 34 -7.58 -17.02 -12.84
CA ALA A 34 -9.02 -17.25 -12.87
C ALA A 34 -9.75 -15.94 -13.21
N ALA A 35 -10.96 -16.06 -13.79
CA ALA A 35 -11.82 -14.91 -14.08
C ALA A 35 -12.71 -14.51 -12.90
N SER A 36 -12.84 -15.38 -11.89
CA SER A 36 -13.54 -15.09 -10.64
C SER A 36 -12.85 -15.74 -9.44
N HIS A 37 -13.03 -15.11 -8.29
CA HIS A 37 -12.58 -15.57 -6.98
C HIS A 37 -13.76 -15.47 -6.02
N SER A 38 -14.10 -16.54 -5.33
CA SER A 38 -15.20 -16.57 -4.35
C SER A 38 -14.65 -16.84 -2.97
N VAL A 39 -15.17 -16.13 -1.97
CA VAL A 39 -14.78 -16.19 -0.57
C VAL A 39 -16.02 -15.94 0.28
N VAL A 40 -16.12 -16.61 1.42
CA VAL A 40 -17.19 -16.35 2.39
C VAL A 40 -16.86 -15.07 3.14
N GLU A 41 -17.86 -14.24 3.39
CA GLU A 41 -17.69 -13.07 4.24
C GLU A 41 -17.24 -13.52 5.65
N ASP A 42 -16.09 -13.00 6.06
CA ASP A 42 -15.49 -13.17 7.39
C ASP A 42 -14.29 -12.21 7.44
N CYS A 43 -13.70 -12.04 8.62
CA CYS A 43 -12.37 -11.46 8.74
C CYS A 43 -11.30 -12.44 8.21
N THR A 44 -11.18 -12.49 6.88
CA THR A 44 -10.38 -13.46 6.13
C THR A 44 -9.78 -12.82 4.88
N SER A 45 -9.10 -13.61 4.04
CA SER A 45 -8.60 -13.15 2.75
C SER A 45 -8.76 -14.18 1.64
N VAL A 46 -8.70 -13.69 0.41
CA VAL A 46 -8.54 -14.52 -0.79
C VAL A 46 -7.23 -14.19 -1.49
N THR A 47 -6.45 -15.22 -1.80
CA THR A 47 -5.20 -15.07 -2.55
C THR A 47 -5.51 -15.04 -4.05
N VAL A 48 -5.15 -13.93 -4.69
CA VAL A 48 -5.31 -13.72 -6.13
C VAL A 48 -3.98 -14.02 -6.83
N THR A 49 -4.01 -14.90 -7.82
CA THR A 49 -2.81 -15.32 -8.57
C THR A 49 -2.77 -14.73 -9.97
N VAL A 50 -1.66 -14.07 -10.30
CA VAL A 50 -1.31 -13.58 -11.63
C VAL A 50 -0.23 -14.45 -12.23
N THR A 51 -0.43 -14.88 -13.47
CA THR A 51 0.47 -15.79 -14.21
C THR A 51 1.18 -15.07 -15.33
N ARG A 52 2.43 -15.46 -15.57
CA ARG A 52 3.26 -15.06 -16.71
C ARG A 52 3.36 -16.23 -17.69
N SER A 53 2.92 -15.99 -18.92
CA SER A 53 3.00 -16.95 -20.03
C SER A 53 3.88 -16.44 -21.17
N GLY A 54 4.36 -17.35 -22.01
CA GLY A 54 5.35 -17.04 -23.05
C GLY A 54 6.79 -17.09 -22.53
N PRO A 55 7.74 -16.40 -23.17
CA PRO A 55 9.12 -16.35 -22.71
C PRO A 55 9.25 -15.78 -21.28
N VAL A 56 9.97 -16.50 -20.42
CA VAL A 56 10.19 -16.10 -19.02
C VAL A 56 11.53 -15.37 -18.82
N THR A 57 12.19 -15.00 -19.91
CA THR A 57 13.46 -14.27 -19.87
C THR A 57 13.24 -12.79 -19.57
N GLY A 58 14.04 -12.24 -18.66
CA GLY A 58 13.99 -10.83 -18.27
C GLY A 58 12.86 -10.49 -17.30
N ALA A 59 12.88 -9.27 -16.78
CA ALA A 59 11.90 -8.79 -15.81
C ALA A 59 10.60 -8.33 -16.50
N ALA A 60 9.47 -8.54 -15.82
CA ALA A 60 8.18 -7.98 -16.22
C ALA A 60 7.44 -7.43 -14.99
N THR A 61 6.63 -6.40 -15.17
CA THR A 61 5.79 -5.85 -14.09
C THR A 61 4.35 -5.67 -14.56
N VAL A 62 3.42 -5.68 -13.61
CA VAL A 62 2.02 -5.31 -13.84
C VAL A 62 1.45 -4.73 -12.56
N ASP A 63 0.65 -3.68 -12.70
CA ASP A 63 -0.11 -3.13 -11.58
C ASP A 63 -1.42 -3.88 -11.41
N TYR A 64 -1.88 -4.00 -10.16
CA TYR A 64 -3.21 -4.49 -9.83
C TYR A 64 -3.96 -3.45 -9.00
N SER A 65 -5.28 -3.43 -9.13
CA SER A 65 -6.15 -2.65 -8.27
C SER A 65 -7.56 -3.24 -8.19
N THR A 66 -8.23 -2.99 -7.07
CA THR A 66 -9.65 -3.28 -6.88
C THR A 66 -10.51 -2.04 -7.10
N ALA A 67 -11.76 -2.27 -7.50
CA ALA A 67 -12.81 -1.26 -7.60
C ALA A 67 -14.16 -1.82 -7.13
N ASN A 68 -14.91 -0.97 -6.45
CA ASN A 68 -16.24 -1.29 -5.92
C ASN A 68 -17.20 -1.65 -7.06
N ALA A 69 -18.11 -2.58 -6.81
CA ALA A 69 -19.28 -2.81 -7.65
C ALA A 69 -20.54 -2.82 -6.78
N THR A 70 -20.99 -3.97 -6.29
CA THR A 70 -21.98 -3.99 -5.20
C THR A 70 -21.27 -3.93 -3.85
N ALA A 71 -20.15 -4.65 -3.71
CA ALA A 71 -19.25 -4.54 -2.57
C ALA A 71 -18.46 -3.22 -2.59
N SER A 72 -18.15 -2.75 -1.40
CA SER A 72 -17.57 -1.49 -0.95
C SER A 72 -16.26 -1.76 -0.20
N ASP A 73 -15.18 -1.09 -0.61
CA ASP A 73 -13.87 -1.13 0.04
C ASP A 73 -13.81 -0.45 1.43
N ARG A 74 -14.96 -0.02 1.93
CA ARG A 74 -15.14 0.59 3.24
C ARG A 74 -15.76 -0.38 4.25
N SER A 75 -16.62 -1.30 3.80
CA SER A 75 -17.33 -2.27 4.64
C SER A 75 -16.80 -3.67 4.36
N ASP A 76 -16.93 -4.20 3.14
CA ASP A 76 -16.90 -5.65 2.88
C ASP A 76 -15.50 -6.16 2.50
N TYR A 77 -14.63 -5.27 1.99
CA TYR A 77 -13.25 -5.64 1.69
C TYR A 77 -12.27 -4.48 1.90
N THR A 78 -10.97 -4.78 1.96
CA THR A 78 -9.91 -3.76 1.98
C THR A 78 -9.36 -3.57 0.58
N THR A 79 -9.30 -2.32 0.10
CA THR A 79 -8.71 -1.97 -1.20
C THR A 79 -7.35 -2.65 -1.38
N ALA A 80 -7.20 -3.49 -2.41
CA ALA A 80 -5.92 -4.09 -2.77
C ALA A 80 -5.38 -3.40 -4.02
N LEU A 81 -4.16 -2.86 -3.94
CA LEU A 81 -3.49 -2.24 -5.06
C LEU A 81 -1.97 -2.26 -4.91
N GLY A 82 -1.26 -2.35 -6.03
CA GLY A 82 0.20 -2.32 -6.04
C GLY A 82 0.77 -2.85 -7.34
N THR A 83 2.09 -3.07 -7.35
CA THR A 83 2.79 -3.61 -8.52
C THR A 83 3.34 -5.00 -8.23
N LEU A 84 3.11 -5.95 -9.14
CA LEU A 84 3.75 -7.28 -9.12
C LEU A 84 4.95 -7.26 -10.07
N GLY A 85 6.14 -7.53 -9.54
CA GLY A 85 7.36 -7.69 -10.32
C GLY A 85 7.74 -9.16 -10.48
N PHE A 86 7.92 -9.61 -11.71
CA PHE A 86 8.38 -10.94 -12.08
C PHE A 86 9.85 -10.86 -12.47
N ALA A 87 10.72 -11.53 -11.71
CA ALA A 87 12.12 -11.71 -12.07
C ALA A 87 12.27 -12.73 -13.22
N ASP A 88 13.51 -12.88 -13.69
CA ASP A 88 13.87 -13.90 -14.67
C ASP A 88 13.45 -15.30 -14.20
N GLY A 89 12.69 -16.02 -15.02
CA GLY A 89 12.19 -17.35 -14.71
C GLY A 89 10.94 -17.42 -13.82
N GLU A 90 10.47 -16.31 -13.23
CA GLU A 90 9.25 -16.33 -12.41
C GLU A 90 7.98 -16.39 -13.26
N THR A 91 7.13 -17.38 -13.00
CA THR A 91 5.91 -17.65 -13.79
C THR A 91 4.62 -17.24 -13.09
N SER A 92 4.65 -16.91 -11.80
CA SER A 92 3.47 -16.52 -11.04
C SER A 92 3.83 -15.59 -9.90
N LYS A 93 2.91 -14.67 -9.59
CA LYS A 93 2.92 -13.87 -8.37
C LYS A 93 1.52 -13.85 -7.77
N THR A 94 1.45 -13.55 -6.49
CA THR A 94 0.20 -13.47 -5.74
C THR A 94 0.13 -12.18 -4.93
N PHE A 95 -1.08 -11.79 -4.59
CA PHE A 95 -1.38 -10.82 -3.54
C PHE A 95 -2.65 -11.28 -2.81
N ASP A 96 -2.82 -10.82 -1.58
CA ASP A 96 -4.00 -11.13 -0.79
C ASP A 96 -4.98 -9.96 -0.87
N LEU A 97 -6.27 -10.30 -0.99
CA LEU A 97 -7.39 -9.38 -0.92
C LEU A 97 -8.14 -9.67 0.38
N LEU A 98 -8.10 -8.72 1.32
CA LEU A 98 -8.69 -8.88 2.65
C LEU A 98 -10.19 -8.62 2.59
N ILE A 99 -10.95 -9.48 3.25
CA ILE A 99 -12.41 -9.45 3.38
C ILE A 99 -12.72 -9.06 4.83
N ASN A 100 -13.74 -8.26 5.01
CA ASN A 100 -14.19 -7.86 6.34
C ASN A 100 -15.55 -8.51 6.62
N GLU A 101 -15.90 -8.55 7.89
CA GLU A 101 -17.16 -9.10 8.39
C GLU A 101 -18.09 -7.97 8.82
N ASP A 102 -19.35 -8.00 8.41
CA ASP A 102 -20.37 -7.09 8.92
C ASP A 102 -21.65 -7.79 9.43
N SER A 103 -22.74 -7.04 9.62
CA SER A 103 -24.00 -7.58 10.17
C SER A 103 -25.21 -7.23 9.30
N TYR A 104 -24.96 -6.89 8.04
CA TYR A 104 -25.97 -6.71 7.03
C TYR A 104 -26.18 -8.01 6.28
N VAL A 105 -27.44 -8.43 6.13
CA VAL A 105 -27.77 -9.49 5.17
C VAL A 105 -27.95 -8.83 3.81
N GLU A 106 -26.97 -8.96 2.95
CA GLU A 106 -26.84 -8.29 1.65
C GLU A 106 -26.93 -9.28 0.49
N GLY A 107 -26.70 -10.57 0.77
CA GLY A 107 -26.52 -11.60 -0.24
C GLY A 107 -25.15 -11.47 -0.92
N THR A 108 -24.91 -12.28 -1.96
CA THR A 108 -23.59 -12.25 -2.61
C THR A 108 -23.30 -10.90 -3.25
N GLU A 109 -22.21 -10.29 -2.80
CA GLU A 109 -21.71 -9.03 -3.33
C GLU A 109 -20.47 -9.22 -4.21
N THR A 110 -20.14 -8.21 -5.00
CA THR A 110 -19.05 -8.28 -5.97
C THR A 110 -18.17 -7.05 -5.98
N ALA A 111 -16.88 -7.27 -6.25
CA ALA A 111 -15.91 -6.22 -6.59
C ALA A 111 -15.13 -6.62 -7.84
N THR A 112 -14.54 -5.63 -8.53
CA THR A 112 -13.72 -5.87 -9.72
C THR A 112 -12.23 -5.79 -9.39
N ILE A 113 -11.45 -6.73 -9.92
CA ILE A 113 -9.98 -6.77 -9.82
C ILE A 113 -9.41 -6.54 -11.23
N MET A 114 -8.48 -5.61 -11.39
CA MET A 114 -7.95 -5.18 -12.69
C MET A 114 -6.43 -5.22 -12.74
N LEU A 115 -5.88 -5.68 -13.86
CA LEU A 115 -4.47 -5.50 -14.21
C LEU A 115 -4.27 -4.29 -15.13
N SER A 116 -3.20 -3.52 -14.90
CA SER A 116 -2.86 -2.35 -15.71
C SER A 116 -1.35 -2.14 -15.81
N ASN A 117 -0.94 -1.19 -16.65
CA ASN A 117 0.45 -0.74 -16.80
C ASN A 117 1.50 -1.87 -16.95
N PRO A 118 1.29 -2.87 -17.82
CA PRO A 118 2.30 -3.91 -17.97
C PRO A 118 3.60 -3.33 -18.55
N ALA A 119 4.74 -3.75 -18.01
CA ALA A 119 6.06 -3.46 -18.58
C ALA A 119 6.83 -4.77 -18.77
N GLY A 120 7.58 -4.90 -19.87
CA GLY A 120 8.24 -6.16 -20.23
C GLY A 120 7.28 -7.30 -20.64
N ALA A 121 5.98 -7.02 -20.73
CA ALA A 121 4.91 -7.94 -21.11
C ALA A 121 3.71 -7.16 -21.68
N ILE A 122 2.68 -7.88 -22.14
CA ILE A 122 1.34 -7.34 -22.44
C ILE A 122 0.28 -7.99 -21.53
N LEU A 123 -0.91 -7.41 -21.42
CA LEU A 123 -2.01 -8.06 -20.69
C LEU A 123 -2.54 -9.26 -21.48
N GLY A 124 -2.74 -10.39 -20.80
CA GLY A 124 -3.42 -11.57 -21.31
C GLY A 124 -4.92 -11.56 -21.00
N ASN A 125 -5.57 -12.72 -21.09
CA ASN A 125 -6.99 -12.88 -20.79
C ASN A 125 -7.18 -14.05 -19.80
N PRO A 126 -7.73 -13.83 -18.59
CA PRO A 126 -8.35 -12.58 -18.10
C PRO A 126 -7.36 -11.53 -17.56
N SER A 127 -7.54 -10.26 -17.97
CA SER A 127 -6.89 -9.09 -17.34
C SER A 127 -7.78 -8.38 -16.32
N THR A 128 -9.02 -8.84 -16.19
CA THR A 128 -10.01 -8.41 -15.21
C THR A 128 -10.60 -9.67 -14.59
N ALA A 129 -10.77 -9.69 -13.27
CA ALA A 129 -11.44 -10.77 -12.55
C ALA A 129 -12.50 -10.19 -11.60
N THR A 130 -13.49 -11.02 -11.24
CA THR A 130 -14.54 -10.67 -10.27
C THR A 130 -14.23 -11.30 -8.92
N LEU A 131 -14.26 -10.50 -7.85
CA LEU A 131 -14.40 -11.01 -6.48
C LEU A 131 -15.89 -11.21 -6.20
N GLU A 132 -16.26 -12.38 -5.69
CA GLU A 132 -17.59 -12.70 -5.16
C GLU A 132 -17.47 -12.94 -3.65
N ILE A 133 -18.07 -12.06 -2.86
CA ILE A 133 -18.14 -12.17 -1.40
C ILE A 133 -19.47 -12.83 -1.08
N VAL A 134 -19.41 -14.07 -0.61
CA VAL A 134 -20.59 -14.87 -0.27
C VAL A 134 -20.95 -14.55 1.17
N ASP A 135 -21.91 -13.64 1.30
CA ASP A 135 -22.54 -13.27 2.56
C ASP A 135 -23.21 -14.47 3.26
N ASP A 136 -23.29 -14.38 4.58
CA ASP A 136 -23.90 -15.37 5.44
C ASP A 136 -25.43 -15.33 5.31
N ALA A 137 -26.08 -16.48 5.53
CA ALA A 137 -27.53 -16.57 5.38
C ALA A 137 -28.29 -15.86 6.53
N SER A 138 -27.58 -15.47 7.59
CA SER A 138 -28.12 -14.81 8.76
C SER A 138 -27.04 -14.13 9.58
N GLU A 139 -27.20 -12.82 9.79
CA GLU A 139 -26.21 -12.04 10.54
C GLU A 139 -26.45 -11.93 12.05
N PRO A 140 -25.39 -11.72 12.85
CA PRO A 140 -25.53 -11.37 14.25
C PRO A 140 -26.37 -10.09 14.43
N ALA A 141 -27.25 -10.08 15.44
CA ALA A 141 -28.02 -8.87 15.78
C ALA A 141 -27.17 -7.72 16.38
N THR A 142 -25.88 -7.96 16.57
CA THR A 142 -24.90 -7.02 17.13
C THR A 142 -23.78 -6.79 16.14
N ASN A 143 -23.26 -5.58 16.12
CA ASN A 143 -22.12 -5.24 15.27
C ASN A 143 -20.91 -6.18 15.53
N PRO A 144 -20.36 -6.85 14.51
CA PRO A 144 -19.31 -7.85 14.68
C PRO A 144 -18.04 -7.30 15.30
N ILE A 145 -17.74 -6.01 15.11
CA ILE A 145 -16.58 -5.37 15.73
C ILE A 145 -16.68 -5.29 17.27
N ASP A 146 -17.84 -5.65 17.85
CA ASP A 146 -17.97 -5.87 19.29
C ASP A 146 -17.36 -7.20 19.76
N GLN A 147 -17.19 -8.17 18.87
CA GLN A 147 -16.48 -9.39 19.19
C GLN A 147 -14.98 -9.12 19.26
N ALA A 148 -14.33 -9.58 20.33
CA ALA A 148 -12.91 -9.30 20.58
C ALA A 148 -11.99 -9.79 19.44
N GLN A 149 -12.33 -10.93 18.84
CA GLN A 149 -11.55 -11.51 17.75
C GLN A 149 -11.69 -10.69 16.46
N ASN A 150 -12.91 -10.30 16.08
CA ASN A 150 -13.16 -9.47 14.90
C ASN A 150 -12.57 -8.07 15.09
N PHE A 151 -12.68 -7.48 16.29
CA PHE A 151 -12.00 -6.23 16.63
C PHE A 151 -10.48 -6.33 16.42
N ALA A 152 -9.86 -7.40 16.92
CA ALA A 152 -8.43 -7.60 16.75
C ALA A 152 -8.05 -7.79 15.28
N CYS A 153 -8.79 -8.63 14.55
CA CYS A 153 -8.55 -8.91 13.15
C CYS A 153 -8.73 -7.67 12.25
N GLN A 154 -9.78 -6.87 12.46
CA GLN A 154 -9.98 -5.63 11.73
C GLN A 154 -8.85 -4.61 11.94
N ASN A 155 -8.24 -4.58 13.13
CA ASN A 155 -7.07 -3.72 13.34
C ASN A 155 -5.85 -4.17 12.50
N TYR A 156 -5.70 -5.47 12.20
CA TYR A 156 -4.69 -5.91 11.23
C TYR A 156 -5.02 -5.42 9.81
N HIS A 157 -6.29 -5.46 9.40
CA HIS A 157 -6.69 -4.98 8.06
C HIS A 157 -6.49 -3.47 7.94
N ASP A 158 -7.01 -2.71 8.91
CA ASP A 158 -7.04 -1.25 8.88
C ASP A 158 -5.65 -0.61 9.06
N PHE A 159 -4.76 -1.23 9.84
CA PHE A 159 -3.47 -0.65 10.20
C PHE A 159 -2.25 -1.36 9.63
N LEU A 160 -2.34 -2.63 9.24
CA LEU A 160 -1.17 -3.41 8.76
C LEU A 160 -1.38 -4.03 7.38
N ASN A 161 -2.57 -3.85 6.78
CA ASN A 161 -2.93 -4.38 5.46
C ASN A 161 -2.56 -5.87 5.28
N ARG A 162 -2.85 -6.70 6.27
CA ARG A 162 -2.65 -8.15 6.18
C ARG A 162 -3.61 -8.93 7.07
N GLN A 163 -3.68 -10.23 6.85
CA GLN A 163 -4.29 -11.14 7.81
C GLN A 163 -3.46 -11.24 9.09
N PRO A 164 -4.11 -11.39 10.26
CA PRO A 164 -3.40 -11.73 11.48
C PRO A 164 -2.76 -13.11 11.36
N ASP A 165 -1.56 -13.25 11.93
CA ASP A 165 -1.05 -14.57 12.26
C ASP A 165 -1.78 -15.13 13.49
N ALA A 166 -1.89 -16.46 13.59
CA ALA A 166 -2.68 -17.12 14.62
C ALA A 166 -2.26 -16.74 16.05
N ALA A 167 -0.96 -16.53 16.29
CA ALA A 167 -0.44 -16.15 17.60
C ALA A 167 -0.81 -14.70 17.95
N GLY A 168 -0.66 -13.78 17.00
CA GLY A 168 -1.07 -12.39 17.12
C GLY A 168 -2.58 -12.24 17.37
N LEU A 169 -3.42 -12.92 16.59
CA LEU A 169 -4.87 -12.91 16.77
C LEU A 169 -5.26 -13.37 18.18
N ALA A 170 -4.70 -14.49 18.63
CA ALA A 170 -4.96 -15.02 19.95
C ALA A 170 -4.50 -14.05 21.05
N PHE A 171 -3.31 -13.46 20.91
CA PHE A 171 -2.78 -12.50 21.88
C PHE A 171 -3.70 -11.28 22.04
N TRP A 172 -4.08 -10.63 20.95
CA TRP A 172 -4.90 -9.42 20.99
C TRP A 172 -6.34 -9.69 21.41
N THR A 173 -6.92 -10.81 20.97
CA THR A 173 -8.23 -11.27 21.43
C THR A 173 -8.22 -11.46 22.95
N ASN A 174 -7.20 -12.14 23.48
CA ASN A 174 -7.06 -12.39 24.91
C ASN A 174 -6.85 -11.12 25.75
N GLN A 175 -6.29 -10.06 25.17
CA GLN A 175 -6.20 -8.77 25.87
C GLN A 175 -7.57 -8.19 26.22
N ILE A 176 -8.60 -8.47 25.42
CA ILE A 176 -9.96 -7.99 25.63
C ILE A 176 -10.77 -9.01 26.44
N THR A 177 -10.74 -10.29 26.08
CA THR A 177 -11.59 -11.32 26.72
C THR A 177 -11.24 -11.58 28.19
N GLN A 178 -10.01 -11.28 28.62
CA GLN A 178 -9.62 -11.35 30.04
C GLN A 178 -10.44 -10.42 30.95
N CYS A 179 -11.15 -9.43 30.40
CA CYS A 179 -12.06 -8.56 31.13
C CYS A 179 -13.40 -9.22 31.49
N GLY A 180 -13.73 -10.41 30.93
CA GLY A 180 -15.03 -11.03 31.10
C GLY A 180 -16.16 -10.11 30.61
N THR A 181 -17.06 -9.72 31.51
CA THR A 181 -18.20 -8.82 31.21
C THR A 181 -18.02 -7.40 31.76
N ASP A 182 -16.84 -7.04 32.27
CA ASP A 182 -16.57 -5.67 32.76
C ASP A 182 -16.45 -4.69 31.59
N ALA A 183 -17.50 -3.89 31.38
CA ALA A 183 -17.59 -2.93 30.29
C ALA A 183 -16.48 -1.87 30.32
N GLN A 184 -16.06 -1.41 31.51
CA GLN A 184 -15.01 -0.40 31.62
C GLN A 184 -13.64 -1.00 31.28
N CYS A 185 -13.38 -2.23 31.74
CA CYS A 185 -12.18 -2.96 31.35
C CYS A 185 -12.13 -3.20 29.84
N ILE A 186 -13.24 -3.65 29.23
CA ILE A 186 -13.33 -3.89 27.78
C ILE A 186 -13.05 -2.61 26.98
N GLU A 187 -13.66 -1.48 27.36
CA GLU A 187 -13.43 -0.19 26.70
C GLU A 187 -11.94 0.18 26.71
N ILE A 188 -11.30 0.13 27.88
CA ILE A 188 -9.88 0.44 28.03
C ILE A 188 -9.01 -0.52 27.20
N LYS A 189 -9.34 -1.82 27.20
CA LYS A 189 -8.58 -2.80 26.43
C LYS A 189 -8.73 -2.61 24.93
N ARG A 190 -9.92 -2.30 24.41
CA ARG A 190 -10.08 -1.97 22.98
C ARG A 190 -9.26 -0.75 22.58
N ILE A 191 -9.29 0.31 23.38
CA ILE A 191 -8.47 1.52 23.14
C ILE A 191 -6.98 1.15 23.08
N ASN A 192 -6.49 0.38 24.06
CA ASN A 192 -5.09 0.01 24.14
C ASN A 192 -4.65 -0.96 23.02
N VAL A 193 -5.50 -1.93 22.68
CA VAL A 193 -5.25 -2.86 21.56
C VAL A 193 -5.12 -2.04 20.28
N SER A 194 -6.10 -1.21 19.94
CA SER A 194 -6.04 -0.37 18.74
C SER A 194 -4.80 0.53 18.70
N ALA A 195 -4.51 1.24 19.79
CA ALA A 195 -3.34 2.12 19.85
C ALA A 195 -2.02 1.35 19.68
N ALA A 196 -1.95 0.10 20.15
CA ALA A 196 -0.76 -0.71 20.02
C ALA A 196 -0.42 -1.07 18.58
N PHE A 197 -1.39 -1.14 17.66
CA PHE A 197 -1.11 -1.35 16.23
C PHE A 197 -0.33 -0.17 15.65
N PHE A 198 -0.76 1.07 15.90
CA PHE A 198 -0.02 2.25 15.47
C PHE A 198 1.40 2.31 16.09
N LEU A 199 1.54 1.87 17.34
CA LEU A 199 2.83 1.86 18.04
C LEU A 199 3.71 0.66 17.67
N SER A 200 3.19 -0.30 16.91
CA SER A 200 3.91 -1.52 16.55
C SER A 200 5.09 -1.20 15.63
N ILE A 201 6.12 -2.04 15.69
CA ILE A 201 7.29 -1.93 14.80
C ILE A 201 6.85 -1.97 13.34
N GLU A 202 5.92 -2.86 13.01
CA GLU A 202 5.40 -3.02 11.66
C GLU A 202 4.86 -1.67 11.18
N PHE A 203 3.85 -1.12 11.89
CA PHE A 203 3.25 0.16 11.54
C PHE A 203 4.26 1.31 11.42
N GLN A 204 5.16 1.38 12.41
CA GLN A 204 6.15 2.45 12.50
C GLN A 204 7.16 2.45 11.34
N GLU A 205 7.47 1.26 10.83
CA GLU A 205 8.47 1.06 9.79
C GLU A 205 7.87 0.88 8.39
N THR A 206 6.54 0.75 8.27
CA THR A 206 5.81 0.69 7.00
C THR A 206 4.92 1.91 6.80
N GLU A 207 3.73 1.95 7.39
CA GLU A 207 2.73 3.02 7.23
C GLU A 207 3.25 4.40 7.63
N TYR A 208 3.83 4.49 8.82
CA TYR A 208 4.33 5.77 9.29
C TYR A 208 5.56 6.23 8.47
N LEU A 209 6.34 5.28 7.93
CA LEU A 209 7.42 5.62 7.01
C LEU A 209 6.90 6.18 5.68
N VAL A 210 5.86 5.59 5.09
CA VAL A 210 5.21 6.12 3.88
C VAL A 210 4.72 7.54 4.09
N TYR A 211 4.00 7.79 5.19
CA TYR A 211 3.56 9.14 5.54
C TYR A 211 4.72 10.14 5.56
N ARG A 212 5.83 9.77 6.23
CA ARG A 212 7.02 10.62 6.32
C ARG A 212 7.72 10.80 4.97
N PHE A 213 7.74 9.79 4.09
CA PHE A 213 8.29 9.94 2.73
C PHE A 213 7.55 11.01 1.93
N HIS A 214 6.22 10.97 1.95
CA HIS A 214 5.39 11.98 1.28
C HIS A 214 5.54 13.35 1.93
N GLN A 215 5.60 13.42 3.26
CA GLN A 215 5.87 14.69 3.94
C GLN A 215 7.26 15.24 3.57
N THR A 216 8.32 14.43 3.63
CA THR A 216 9.68 14.84 3.23
C THR A 216 9.74 15.34 1.79
N ALA A 217 9.13 14.61 0.85
CA ALA A 217 9.23 14.94 -0.57
C ALA A 217 8.27 16.04 -1.01
N PHE A 218 7.08 16.14 -0.43
CA PHE A 218 6.01 16.98 -1.00
C PHE A 218 5.33 17.88 0.04
N GLY A 219 5.66 17.75 1.33
CA GLY A 219 5.02 18.53 2.39
C GLY A 219 3.51 18.26 2.52
N THR A 220 3.05 17.07 2.11
CA THR A 220 1.61 16.74 2.00
C THR A 220 0.88 16.73 3.34
N GLY A 221 1.52 16.22 4.38
CA GLY A 221 0.96 16.01 5.71
C GLY A 221 -0.39 15.29 5.61
N PRO A 222 -1.48 15.85 6.18
CA PRO A 222 -2.79 15.22 6.15
C PRO A 222 -3.46 15.18 4.77
N LEU A 223 -2.89 15.83 3.75
CA LEU A 223 -3.43 15.84 2.38
C LEU A 223 -2.91 14.67 1.54
N LEU A 224 -2.07 13.80 2.10
CA LEU A 224 -1.68 12.54 1.45
C LEU A 224 -2.95 11.71 1.20
N ARG A 225 -3.21 11.40 -0.08
CA ARG A 225 -4.42 10.69 -0.48
C ARG A 225 -4.35 9.23 -0.08
N MET A 226 -5.47 8.71 0.39
CA MET A 226 -5.60 7.33 0.86
C MET A 226 -5.14 6.30 -0.17
N ARG A 227 -5.47 6.49 -1.46
CA ARG A 227 -5.05 5.55 -2.50
C ARG A 227 -3.53 5.49 -2.66
N ASP A 228 -2.84 6.63 -2.66
CA ASP A 228 -1.38 6.69 -2.75
C ASP A 228 -0.73 6.09 -1.50
N PHE A 229 -1.27 6.41 -0.33
CA PHE A 229 -0.84 5.83 0.94
C PHE A 229 -0.99 4.29 0.96
N LEU A 230 -2.15 3.76 0.56
CA LEU A 230 -2.40 2.31 0.54
C LEU A 230 -1.51 1.59 -0.47
N ALA A 231 -1.32 2.15 -1.68
CA ALA A 231 -0.41 1.56 -2.67
C ALA A 231 1.02 1.41 -2.11
N ASP A 232 1.52 2.48 -1.48
CA ASP A 232 2.89 2.55 -0.98
C ASP A 232 3.09 1.65 0.25
N THR A 233 2.09 1.59 1.14
CA THR A 233 2.15 0.74 2.34
C THR A 233 2.06 -0.74 1.99
N GLN A 234 1.25 -1.12 0.99
CA GLN A 234 1.20 -2.48 0.47
C GLN A 234 2.49 -2.92 -0.23
N GLU A 235 3.26 -1.99 -0.79
CA GLU A 235 4.59 -2.27 -1.32
C GLU A 235 5.59 -2.51 -0.18
N ILE A 236 5.66 -1.61 0.81
CA ILE A 236 6.63 -1.74 1.92
C ILE A 236 6.32 -2.93 2.83
N GLY A 237 5.04 -3.17 3.14
CA GLY A 237 4.60 -4.26 4.04
C GLY A 237 4.60 -5.64 3.40
N ARG A 238 4.87 -5.77 2.09
CA ARG A 238 4.72 -7.03 1.36
C ARG A 238 5.58 -8.16 1.96
N GLY A 239 4.92 -9.21 2.43
CA GLY A 239 5.57 -10.39 3.01
C GLY A 239 6.25 -10.13 4.35
N VAL A 240 5.96 -8.99 5.00
CA VAL A 240 6.50 -8.64 6.32
C VAL A 240 5.52 -9.12 7.38
N VAL A 241 6.02 -9.93 8.31
CA VAL A 241 5.35 -10.28 9.56
C VAL A 241 6.40 -10.14 10.66
N VAL A 242 6.28 -9.10 11.48
CA VAL A 242 7.30 -8.82 12.51
C VAL A 242 7.44 -10.01 13.47
N GLY A 243 8.67 -10.48 13.64
CA GLY A 243 8.99 -11.66 14.46
C GLY A 243 9.03 -12.99 13.70
N ALA A 244 8.57 -13.04 12.44
CA ALA A 244 8.78 -14.20 11.58
C ALA A 244 10.24 -14.30 11.12
N THR A 245 10.74 -15.49 10.78
CA THR A 245 12.15 -15.61 10.35
C THR A 245 12.41 -14.80 9.07
N GLY A 246 13.42 -13.91 9.10
CA GLY A 246 13.86 -13.13 7.94
C GLY A 246 13.08 -11.83 7.68
N TRP A 247 12.18 -11.44 8.60
CA TRP A 247 11.31 -10.28 8.40
C TRP A 247 12.09 -8.96 8.28
N GLU A 248 13.20 -8.78 9.02
CA GLU A 248 14.00 -7.55 8.95
C GLU A 248 14.65 -7.38 7.58
N GLN A 249 15.17 -8.47 6.99
CA GLN A 249 15.80 -8.42 5.66
C GLN A 249 14.75 -8.16 4.58
N GLN A 250 13.57 -8.77 4.69
CA GLN A 250 12.46 -8.52 3.77
C GLN A 250 12.00 -7.06 3.84
N LEU A 251 11.79 -6.53 5.04
CA LEU A 251 11.39 -5.15 5.24
C LEU A 251 12.44 -4.17 4.70
N GLU A 252 13.72 -4.41 4.98
CA GLU A 252 14.80 -3.55 4.46
C GLU A 252 14.87 -3.58 2.93
N ALA A 253 14.72 -4.76 2.32
CA ALA A 253 14.65 -4.89 0.86
C ALA A 253 13.45 -4.12 0.28
N ASN A 254 12.28 -4.23 0.91
CA ASN A 254 11.07 -3.50 0.50
C ASN A 254 11.28 -1.98 0.60
N LYS A 255 11.84 -1.47 1.70
CA LYS A 255 12.13 -0.03 1.87
C LYS A 255 13.10 0.50 0.82
N GLN A 256 14.12 -0.27 0.45
CA GLN A 256 15.06 0.12 -0.61
C GLN A 256 14.38 0.16 -1.98
N ALA A 257 13.61 -0.87 -2.32
CA ALA A 257 12.86 -0.92 -3.58
C ALA A 257 11.87 0.25 -3.68
N TYR A 258 11.09 0.46 -2.62
CA TYR A 258 10.15 1.57 -2.50
C TYR A 258 10.83 2.93 -2.67
N ALA A 259 11.92 3.20 -1.95
CA ALA A 259 12.62 4.48 -2.04
C ALA A 259 13.10 4.77 -3.47
N ASN A 260 13.61 3.74 -4.17
CA ASN A 260 14.05 3.86 -5.55
C ASN A 260 12.87 4.12 -6.51
N ALA A 261 11.78 3.37 -6.34
CA ALA A 261 10.56 3.55 -7.14
C ALA A 261 9.94 4.94 -6.91
N PHE A 262 9.87 5.38 -5.65
CA PHE A 262 9.36 6.68 -5.24
C PHE A 262 10.12 7.83 -5.91
N ALA A 263 11.45 7.79 -5.88
CA ALA A 263 12.29 8.82 -6.51
C ALA A 263 12.26 8.79 -8.05
N ALA A 264 11.77 7.71 -8.66
CA ALA A 264 11.59 7.58 -10.10
C ALA A 264 10.21 8.07 -10.58
N ARG A 265 9.28 8.39 -9.67
CA ARG A 265 7.91 8.84 -10.03
C ARG A 265 7.97 10.17 -10.80
N PRO A 266 7.11 10.39 -11.81
CA PRO A 266 7.07 11.64 -12.56
C PRO A 266 6.94 12.88 -11.66
N GLN A 267 6.04 12.83 -10.67
CA GLN A 267 5.86 13.93 -9.69
C GLN A 267 7.14 14.24 -8.90
N PHE A 268 7.92 13.23 -8.54
CA PHE A 268 9.17 13.42 -7.82
C PHE A 268 10.19 14.07 -8.75
N VAL A 269 10.34 13.56 -9.98
CA VAL A 269 11.28 14.10 -10.98
C VAL A 269 10.92 15.53 -11.38
N GLU A 270 9.63 15.87 -11.45
CA GLU A 270 9.13 17.21 -11.72
C GLU A 270 9.44 18.18 -10.58
N GLN A 271 9.17 17.79 -9.33
CA GLN A 271 9.49 18.60 -8.14
C GLN A 271 11.01 18.75 -7.94
N TYR A 272 11.75 17.71 -8.30
CA TYR A 272 13.17 17.55 -8.02
C TYR A 272 13.97 17.27 -9.30
N PRO A 273 14.01 18.20 -10.27
CA PRO A 273 14.67 17.97 -11.53
C PRO A 273 16.17 17.75 -11.34
N ALA A 274 16.80 17.06 -12.29
CA ALA A 274 18.24 16.79 -12.28
C ALA A 274 19.11 18.06 -12.34
N SER A 275 18.52 19.20 -12.69
CA SER A 275 19.17 20.52 -12.69
C SER A 275 19.34 21.12 -11.29
N LEU A 276 18.63 20.64 -10.27
CA LEU A 276 18.84 21.08 -8.89
C LEU A 276 20.21 20.63 -8.40
N THR A 277 20.95 21.54 -7.78
CA THR A 277 22.16 21.18 -7.05
C THR A 277 21.82 20.32 -5.83
N ALA A 278 22.78 19.54 -5.35
CA ALA A 278 22.62 18.74 -4.14
C ALA A 278 22.21 19.58 -2.92
N ALA A 279 22.78 20.78 -2.78
CA ALA A 279 22.41 21.72 -1.73
C ALA A 279 20.95 22.18 -1.83
N GLN A 280 20.50 22.62 -3.02
CA GLN A 280 19.12 23.05 -3.23
C GLN A 280 18.12 21.90 -3.02
N PHE A 281 18.48 20.69 -3.43
CA PHE A 281 17.66 19.51 -3.16
C PHE A 281 17.53 19.25 -1.66
N MET A 282 18.63 19.28 -0.91
CA MET A 282 18.61 19.09 0.54
C MET A 282 17.82 20.20 1.25
N ASP A 283 17.96 21.45 0.83
CA ASP A 283 17.21 22.58 1.39
C ASP A 283 15.70 22.41 1.17
N ALA A 284 15.30 21.97 -0.03
CA ALA A 284 13.90 21.72 -0.34
C ALA A 284 13.31 20.58 0.50
N LEU A 285 14.03 19.47 0.69
CA LEU A 285 13.58 18.39 1.57
C LEU A 285 13.48 18.86 3.03
N ASN A 286 14.52 19.54 3.53
CA ASN A 286 14.56 19.98 4.93
C ASN A 286 13.46 21.03 5.22
N ALA A 287 13.08 21.85 4.24
CA ALA A 287 11.97 22.79 4.38
C ALA A 287 10.62 22.10 4.65
N ASN A 288 10.44 20.84 4.25
CA ASN A 288 9.23 20.08 4.53
C ASN A 288 9.23 19.40 5.91
N THR A 289 10.32 19.51 6.67
CA THR A 289 10.51 18.88 7.99
C THR A 289 10.38 19.87 9.16
N LEU A 290 9.91 21.08 8.87
CA LEU A 290 9.66 22.11 9.88
C LEU A 290 8.65 21.61 10.93
N ASP A 291 8.91 21.92 12.19
CA ASP A 291 7.95 21.72 13.28
C ASP A 291 6.91 22.86 13.25
N PRO A 292 5.62 22.59 12.92
CA PRO A 292 4.60 23.63 12.89
C PRO A 292 4.31 24.23 14.29
N GLN A 293 4.59 23.49 15.36
CA GLN A 293 4.40 23.96 16.73
C GLN A 293 5.55 24.85 17.19
N ASN A 294 6.74 24.65 16.61
CA ASN A 294 7.96 25.39 16.94
C ASN A 294 8.66 25.90 15.66
N PRO A 295 8.04 26.81 14.89
CA PRO A 295 8.52 27.21 13.56
C PRO A 295 9.90 27.90 13.58
N GLY A 296 10.36 28.37 14.75
CA GLY A 296 11.69 28.96 14.93
C GLY A 296 12.84 27.95 15.03
N THR A 297 12.57 26.65 15.04
CA THR A 297 13.59 25.59 15.21
C THR A 297 14.25 25.15 13.90
N GLY A 298 13.73 25.60 12.75
CA GLY A 298 14.21 25.16 11.44
C GLY A 298 13.77 23.72 11.11
N GLY A 299 14.37 23.15 10.05
CA GLY A 299 14.12 21.78 9.64
C GLY A 299 14.58 20.77 10.69
N SER A 300 14.31 19.49 10.48
CA SER A 300 14.70 18.43 11.42
C SER A 300 16.20 18.16 11.36
N LEU A 301 16.83 18.34 10.19
CA LEU A 301 18.26 18.12 10.04
C LEU A 301 19.06 19.25 10.67
N SER A 302 20.06 18.89 11.49
CA SER A 302 21.13 19.80 11.86
C SER A 302 21.94 20.23 10.64
N GLN A 303 22.65 21.37 10.77
CA GLN A 303 23.53 21.84 9.70
C GLN A 303 24.58 20.78 9.31
N SER A 304 25.13 20.04 10.27
CA SER A 304 26.09 18.96 10.02
C SER A 304 25.49 17.78 9.27
N GLU A 305 24.27 17.34 9.63
CA GLU A 305 23.60 16.22 8.94
C GLU A 305 23.26 16.61 7.50
N ARG A 306 22.73 17.81 7.33
CA ARG A 306 22.46 18.38 6.01
C ARG A 306 23.73 18.41 5.16
N ASP A 307 24.82 18.97 5.66
CA ASP A 307 26.07 19.11 4.91
C ASP A 307 26.68 17.75 4.56
N GLN A 308 26.56 16.76 5.45
CA GLN A 308 26.98 15.39 5.16
C GLN A 308 26.15 14.76 4.03
N LEU A 309 24.82 14.91 4.05
CA LEU A 309 23.96 14.38 2.97
C LEU A 309 24.23 15.05 1.62
N VAL A 310 24.59 16.34 1.61
CA VAL A 310 25.05 17.03 0.40
C VAL A 310 26.34 16.39 -0.13
N VAL A 311 27.32 16.14 0.73
CA VAL A 311 28.59 15.49 0.36
C VAL A 311 28.35 14.07 -0.17
N ASP A 312 27.49 13.30 0.48
CA ASP A 312 27.16 11.94 0.07
C ASP A 312 26.49 11.92 -1.31
N LEU A 313 25.62 12.90 -1.61
CA LEU A 313 24.96 13.01 -2.90
C LEU A 313 25.92 13.47 -4.01
N VAL A 314 26.80 14.43 -3.72
CA VAL A 314 27.81 14.92 -4.69
C VAL A 314 28.86 13.86 -5.02
N SER A 315 29.28 13.08 -4.03
CA SER A 315 30.25 11.99 -4.22
C SER A 315 29.64 10.73 -4.85
N GLY A 316 28.32 10.65 -4.93
CA GLY A 316 27.60 9.45 -5.37
C GLY A 316 27.54 8.33 -4.32
N ALA A 317 27.94 8.60 -3.08
CA ALA A 317 27.81 7.66 -1.96
C ALA A 317 26.35 7.37 -1.59
N LYS A 318 25.45 8.34 -1.82
CA LYS A 318 24.00 8.16 -1.74
C LYS A 318 23.30 8.61 -3.02
N THR A 319 22.27 7.87 -3.41
CA THR A 319 21.32 8.30 -4.44
C THR A 319 20.31 9.30 -3.84
N ARG A 320 19.54 9.99 -4.70
CA ARG A 320 18.43 10.85 -4.24
C ARG A 320 17.39 10.06 -3.44
N ALA A 321 17.09 8.82 -3.84
CA ALA A 321 16.21 7.92 -3.11
C ALA A 321 16.71 7.64 -1.68
N GLN A 322 18.00 7.33 -1.55
CA GLN A 322 18.62 7.07 -0.24
C GLN A 322 18.67 8.32 0.64
N VAL A 323 18.84 9.51 0.03
CA VAL A 323 18.78 10.78 0.74
C VAL A 323 17.37 11.06 1.26
N VAL A 324 16.32 10.92 0.44
CA VAL A 324 14.92 11.10 0.88
C VAL A 324 14.60 10.16 2.03
N ARG A 325 15.00 8.88 1.90
CA ARG A 325 14.85 7.90 2.98
C ARG A 325 15.55 8.34 4.27
N ALA A 326 16.80 8.81 4.16
CA ALA A 326 17.56 9.25 5.33
C ALA A 326 16.87 10.41 6.07
N VAL A 327 16.27 11.36 5.34
CA VAL A 327 15.48 12.44 5.94
C VAL A 327 14.16 11.93 6.52
N ALA A 328 13.48 11.01 5.83
CA ALA A 328 12.23 10.43 6.32
C ALA A 328 12.42 9.54 7.57
N GLU A 329 13.60 8.95 7.77
CA GLU A 329 13.96 8.13 8.93
C GLU A 329 14.69 8.92 10.03
N ASP A 330 14.89 10.24 9.83
CA ASP A 330 15.50 11.13 10.81
C ASP A 330 14.73 11.12 12.15
N PRO A 331 15.38 10.90 13.30
CA PRO A 331 14.71 10.78 14.60
C PRO A 331 13.92 12.02 15.01
N ASP A 332 14.44 13.21 14.74
CA ASP A 332 13.78 14.47 15.08
C ASP A 332 12.55 14.68 14.20
N PHE A 333 12.65 14.38 12.90
CA PHE A 333 11.50 14.41 12.00
C PHE A 333 10.42 13.40 12.41
N ARG A 334 10.84 12.17 12.73
CA ARG A 334 9.95 11.11 13.23
C ARG A 334 9.25 11.52 14.52
N ALA A 335 9.89 12.27 15.41
CA ALA A 335 9.23 12.78 16.62
C ALA A 335 8.22 13.90 16.29
N ARG A 336 8.59 14.86 15.44
CA ARG A 336 7.75 16.02 15.06
C ARG A 336 6.45 15.61 14.38
N GLU A 337 6.50 14.62 13.50
CA GLU A 337 5.33 14.18 12.73
C GLU A 337 4.44 13.17 13.45
N PHE A 338 4.83 12.68 14.63
CA PHE A 338 4.16 11.55 15.27
C PHE A 338 2.68 11.82 15.54
N ASN A 339 2.37 12.96 16.16
CA ASN A 339 0.98 13.33 16.47
C ASN A 339 0.16 13.59 15.20
N ARG A 340 0.77 14.16 14.15
CA ARG A 340 0.11 14.44 12.87
C ARG A 340 -0.26 13.15 12.15
N ALA A 341 0.69 12.23 12.05
CA ALA A 341 0.45 10.89 11.52
C ALA A 341 -0.55 10.10 12.36
N PHE A 342 -0.50 10.20 13.69
CA PHE A 342 -1.45 9.54 14.57
C PHE A 342 -2.89 9.96 14.31
N VAL A 343 -3.13 11.28 14.14
CA VAL A 343 -4.45 11.82 13.78
C VAL A 343 -4.84 11.42 12.37
N TYR A 344 -3.92 11.51 11.41
CA TYR A 344 -4.14 11.10 10.02
C TYR A 344 -4.64 9.66 9.93
N MET A 345 -4.04 8.75 10.71
CA MET A 345 -4.43 7.35 10.75
C MET A 345 -5.80 7.09 11.35
N GLN A 346 -6.36 8.03 12.11
CA GLN A 346 -7.74 7.88 12.56
C GLN A 346 -8.72 7.96 11.37
N TYR A 347 -8.41 8.77 10.36
CA TYR A 347 -9.21 8.92 9.15
C TYR A 347 -8.95 7.79 8.15
N ILE A 348 -7.68 7.46 7.92
CA ILE A 348 -7.31 6.45 6.93
C ILE A 348 -7.57 5.03 7.44
N GLY A 349 -7.19 4.73 8.69
CA GLY A 349 -7.36 3.41 9.28
C GLY A 349 -8.82 3.12 9.59
N TYR A 350 -9.42 3.89 10.50
CA TYR A 350 -10.79 3.63 10.93
C TYR A 350 -11.83 4.09 9.90
N LEU A 351 -11.77 5.35 9.45
CA LEU A 351 -12.87 5.89 8.64
C LEU A 351 -12.75 5.53 7.15
N ARG A 352 -11.61 4.99 6.72
CA ARG A 352 -11.31 4.62 5.33
C ARG A 352 -11.60 5.77 4.34
N ARG A 353 -11.18 6.99 4.69
CA ARG A 353 -11.33 8.18 3.84
C ARG A 353 -10.24 9.23 4.09
N ASN A 354 -10.08 10.17 3.16
CA ASN A 354 -9.20 11.32 3.39
C ASN A 354 -9.78 12.23 4.49
N ALA A 355 -8.88 12.92 5.19
CA ALA A 355 -9.26 13.82 6.27
C ALA A 355 -10.10 15.02 5.80
N ASP A 356 -9.93 15.44 4.55
CA ASP A 356 -10.68 16.52 3.89
C ASP A 356 -11.84 16.03 3.02
N ASP A 357 -12.13 14.73 2.97
CA ASP A 357 -13.35 14.27 2.31
C ASP A 357 -14.60 14.77 3.07
N PRO A 358 -15.76 14.89 2.41
CA PRO A 358 -17.01 15.17 3.09
C PRO A 358 -17.22 14.26 4.32
N PRO A 359 -17.70 14.81 5.45
CA PRO A 359 -18.34 16.11 5.59
C PRO A 359 -17.40 17.30 5.89
N ASP A 360 -16.09 17.10 6.02
CA ASP A 360 -15.15 18.12 6.52
C ASP A 360 -14.79 19.16 5.44
N ASN A 361 -14.33 18.71 4.26
CA ASN A 361 -13.91 19.53 3.10
C ASN A 361 -12.69 20.46 3.32
N ILE A 362 -12.30 20.78 4.57
CA ILE A 362 -11.26 21.78 4.87
C ILE A 362 -10.32 21.42 6.04
N LEU A 363 -10.27 20.14 6.46
CA LEU A 363 -9.43 19.62 7.56
C LEU A 363 -9.75 20.18 8.97
N ASP A 364 -10.93 20.76 9.19
CA ASP A 364 -11.31 21.33 10.49
C ASP A 364 -11.35 20.24 11.59
N GLY A 365 -11.90 19.07 11.28
CA GLY A 365 -11.93 17.92 12.17
C GLY A 365 -10.53 17.39 12.46
N TYR A 366 -9.67 17.29 11.43
CA TYR A 366 -8.29 16.87 11.60
C TYR A 366 -7.53 17.84 12.52
N ASN A 367 -7.66 19.14 12.27
CA ASN A 367 -7.00 20.19 13.06
C ASN A 367 -7.53 20.25 14.49
N PHE A 368 -8.84 20.04 14.70
CA PHE A 368 -9.44 19.90 16.02
C PHE A 368 -8.79 18.76 16.80
N TRP A 369 -8.70 17.57 16.20
CA TRP A 369 -8.14 16.39 16.84
C TRP A 369 -6.64 16.55 17.12
N LEU A 370 -5.89 17.11 16.17
CA LEU A 370 -4.48 17.43 16.37
C LEU A 370 -4.28 18.42 17.53
N GLY A 371 -5.07 19.50 17.57
CA GLY A 371 -5.05 20.46 18.67
C GLY A 371 -5.36 19.82 20.02
N ARG A 372 -6.38 18.94 20.07
CA ARG A 372 -6.76 18.19 21.27
C ARG A 372 -5.68 17.20 21.70
N LEU A 373 -5.04 16.49 20.78
CA LEU A 373 -3.95 15.57 21.12
C LEU A 373 -2.73 16.32 21.68
N ASN A 374 -2.39 17.46 21.08
CA ASN A 374 -1.28 18.29 21.53
C ASN A 374 -1.52 18.92 22.90
N SER A 375 -2.77 19.31 23.23
CA SER A 375 -3.07 19.86 24.56
C SER A 375 -2.90 18.83 25.70
N PHE A 376 -2.86 17.54 25.37
CA PHE A 376 -2.53 16.44 26.28
C PHE A 376 -1.12 15.86 26.04
N ASN A 377 -0.22 16.62 25.41
CA ASN A 377 1.17 16.20 25.13
C ASN A 377 1.27 14.86 24.38
N GLY A 378 0.36 14.58 23.44
CA GLY A 378 0.34 13.31 22.69
C GLY A 378 -0.34 12.16 23.43
N ASN A 379 -0.88 12.36 24.63
CA ASN A 379 -1.58 11.30 25.37
C ASN A 379 -2.96 11.04 24.75
N PHE A 380 -3.05 10.05 23.87
CA PHE A 380 -4.27 9.68 23.16
C PHE A 380 -5.41 9.19 24.08
N VAL A 381 -5.08 8.67 25.27
CA VAL A 381 -6.09 8.23 26.25
C VAL A 381 -6.75 9.44 26.89
N GLN A 382 -5.95 10.41 27.37
CA GLN A 382 -6.49 11.66 27.94
C GLN A 382 -7.17 12.53 26.88
N ALA A 383 -6.68 12.49 25.64
CA ALA A 383 -7.34 13.13 24.50
C ALA A 383 -8.63 12.41 24.07
N GLU A 384 -8.91 11.20 24.59
CA GLU A 384 -10.03 10.32 24.18
C GLU A 384 -10.07 10.03 22.68
N MET A 385 -8.94 10.14 22.00
CA MET A 385 -8.90 10.15 20.54
C MET A 385 -9.30 8.80 19.95
N VAL A 386 -8.54 7.75 20.26
CA VAL A 386 -8.83 6.40 19.75
C VAL A 386 -10.24 5.98 20.13
N LYS A 387 -10.66 6.25 21.39
CA LYS A 387 -12.02 6.00 21.86
C LYS A 387 -13.06 6.65 20.95
N ALA A 388 -12.92 7.94 20.65
CA ALA A 388 -13.89 8.69 19.86
C ALA A 388 -14.05 8.13 18.45
N PHE A 389 -12.98 7.63 17.82
CA PHE A 389 -13.06 7.04 16.49
C PHE A 389 -13.65 5.63 16.50
N ILE A 390 -13.22 4.74 17.40
CA ILE A 390 -13.72 3.35 17.44
C ILE A 390 -15.18 3.24 17.90
N VAL A 391 -15.73 4.25 18.58
CA VAL A 391 -17.16 4.32 18.93
C VAL A 391 -17.96 5.27 18.03
N SER A 392 -17.30 5.91 17.05
CA SER A 392 -17.99 6.85 16.15
C SER A 392 -19.03 6.11 15.32
N ILE A 393 -20.17 6.76 15.06
CA ILE A 393 -21.19 6.23 14.15
C ILE A 393 -20.59 5.90 12.78
N GLU A 394 -19.64 6.73 12.33
CA GLU A 394 -18.99 6.56 11.04
C GLU A 394 -18.14 5.28 10.94
N TYR A 395 -17.36 4.94 11.96
CA TYR A 395 -16.61 3.68 12.01
C TYR A 395 -17.56 2.49 12.18
N ARG A 396 -18.51 2.60 13.11
CA ARG A 396 -19.46 1.53 13.43
C ARG A 396 -20.31 1.11 12.23
N ARG A 397 -20.70 2.07 11.38
CA ARG A 397 -21.45 1.84 10.14
C ARG A 397 -20.74 1.08 9.04
N ARG A 398 -19.43 0.89 9.18
CA ARG A 398 -18.70 -0.06 8.32
C ARG A 398 -19.13 -1.49 8.56
N PHE A 399 -19.71 -1.79 9.73
CA PHE A 399 -19.98 -3.16 10.15
C PHE A 399 -21.44 -3.41 10.62
N ALA A 400 -22.24 -2.35 10.84
CA ALA A 400 -23.66 -2.42 11.23
C ALA A 400 -24.36 -1.05 11.19
N ASN A 401 -25.68 -1.01 10.97
CA ASN A 401 -26.47 0.22 10.75
C ASN A 401 -26.50 1.22 11.93
#